data_AF-Q56TM0-F1
#
_entry.id   AF-Q56TM0-F1
#
_cell.length_a   1.000
_cell.length_b   1.000
_cell.length_c   1.000
_cell.angle_alpha   90.00
_cell.angle_beta   90.00
_cell.angle_gamma   90.00
#
_symmetry.space_group_name_H-M   'P 1'
#
loop_
_entity.id
_entity.type
_entity.pdbx_description
1 polymer ?
#
loop_
_entity_poly.entity_id
_entity_poly.type
_entity_poly.pdbx_seq_one_letter_code
_entity_poly.pdbx_strand_id
1 'polypeptide(L)'
;ALLAVAPVAASAVSTVNADAVTSVDHLGSVTLPNNGAVVNVKPNISLNTKADSVDAAISVSFSATVNGTTANANFSVNHTNPSNIQLFKGSEEIKDLNKVTEADAGQTYKVSMTNVGLNFGSQNANKKVTLSFGSDNWAAHNATDAMKHSIEVKLDKNGVVNLAQVVMDVTAKDFANPTVVTWHNATTGAAVSSANIQLYAGADAGKMNVSQVINAVPVGETKGNAYYATQLGSDASAISYSNNLKEALKAAGVEVDAQGWFVAPKSFTFNLIATSKKNDATATLPVTVNVPNGKDVTPATVPSQSKTIMHNAYFYDKDAKRVGTDKVTRYNTVTVAMNKTKFSNGIEYYEVVENGKLSGKFINADNIDGTKRT
;
A
#
# COMPACT_ATOMS: atom_id res chain seq x y z
N ALA A 1 -33.17 17.83 16.25
CA ALA A 1 -33.35 17.19 14.93
C ALA A 1 -31.99 16.70 14.46
N LEU A 2 -31.80 15.39 14.35
CA LEU A 2 -30.57 14.79 13.85
C LEU A 2 -30.69 14.73 12.31
N LEU A 3 -29.80 15.40 11.58
CA LEU A 3 -29.81 15.34 10.12
C LEU A 3 -29.40 13.93 9.68
N ALA A 4 -30.38 13.15 9.22
CA ALA A 4 -30.11 11.89 8.53
C ALA A 4 -29.42 12.21 7.19
N VAL A 5 -28.16 11.80 7.06
CA VAL A 5 -27.49 11.77 5.75
C VAL A 5 -28.14 10.66 4.96
N ALA A 6 -28.83 11.01 3.87
CA ALA A 6 -29.47 10.03 2.99
C ALA A 6 -28.42 9.10 2.37
N PRO A 7 -28.74 7.81 2.16
CA PRO A 7 -27.87 6.93 1.37
C PRO A 7 -27.71 7.52 -0.03
N VAL A 8 -26.46 7.67 -0.48
CA VAL A 8 -26.18 8.03 -1.88
C VAL A 8 -26.72 6.90 -2.74
N ALA A 9 -27.67 7.23 -3.62
CA ALA A 9 -28.28 6.25 -4.50
C ALA A 9 -27.21 5.59 -5.38
N ALA A 10 -27.07 4.27 -5.26
CA ALA A 10 -26.30 3.50 -6.22
C ALA A 10 -27.03 3.57 -7.56
N SER A 11 -26.42 4.25 -8.54
CA SER A 11 -26.91 4.22 -9.92
C SER A 11 -26.88 2.78 -10.42
N ALA A 12 -28.06 2.22 -10.71
CA ALA A 12 -28.17 0.89 -11.26
C ALA A 12 -27.45 0.83 -12.62
N VAL A 13 -26.48 -0.07 -12.74
CA VAL A 13 -25.83 -0.43 -14.02
C VAL A 13 -26.12 -1.90 -14.28
N SER A 14 -27.25 -2.16 -14.93
CA SER A 14 -27.68 -3.51 -15.28
C SER A 14 -28.23 -3.55 -16.71
N THR A 15 -27.31 -3.63 -17.67
CA THR A 15 -27.50 -4.26 -18.98
C THR A 15 -26.12 -4.69 -19.49
N VAL A 16 -26.03 -5.89 -20.08
CA VAL A 16 -24.77 -6.37 -20.68
C VAL A 16 -24.58 -5.74 -22.07
N ASN A 17 -24.18 -4.49 -22.06
CA ASN A 17 -23.24 -3.88 -22.98
C ASN A 17 -22.51 -2.86 -22.12
N ALA A 18 -21.17 -2.92 -22.06
CA ALA A 18 -20.42 -1.83 -21.45
C ALA A 18 -20.70 -0.58 -22.29
N ASP A 19 -21.55 0.30 -21.76
CA ASP A 19 -21.79 1.59 -22.41
C ASP A 19 -20.45 2.30 -22.56
N ALA A 20 -20.23 2.98 -23.68
CA ALA A 20 -18.90 3.41 -24.06
C ALA A 20 -18.30 4.30 -22.95
N VAL A 21 -17.27 3.79 -22.27
CA VAL A 21 -16.67 4.45 -21.11
C VAL A 21 -16.30 5.87 -21.53
N THR A 22 -16.90 6.87 -20.89
CA THR A 22 -16.85 8.26 -21.35
C THR A 22 -16.09 9.11 -20.33
N SER A 23 -14.89 9.55 -20.73
CA SER A 23 -13.97 10.50 -20.04
C SER A 23 -13.18 9.95 -18.82
N VAL A 24 -11.99 10.44 -18.40
CA VAL A 24 -10.76 11.05 -19.01
C VAL A 24 -9.83 11.44 -17.82
N ASP A 25 -8.49 11.49 -17.83
CA ASP A 25 -7.38 10.92 -18.63
C ASP A 25 -6.04 11.30 -17.89
N HIS A 26 -4.88 10.90 -18.41
CA HIS A 26 -3.51 11.40 -18.21
C HIS A 26 -2.72 11.00 -16.94
N LEU A 27 -1.67 10.19 -17.15
CA LEU A 27 -0.50 10.05 -16.27
C LEU A 27 0.44 11.28 -16.32
N GLY A 28 -0.07 12.44 -16.76
CA GLY A 28 0.72 13.60 -17.19
C GLY A 28 1.55 14.29 -16.09
N SER A 29 1.43 13.86 -14.82
CA SER A 29 2.33 14.26 -13.73
C SER A 29 3.65 13.49 -13.71
N VAL A 30 3.75 12.34 -14.37
CA VAL A 30 4.95 11.50 -14.41
C VAL A 30 5.93 12.06 -15.44
N THR A 31 7.17 12.33 -15.02
CA THR A 31 8.27 12.67 -15.93
C THR A 31 9.19 11.47 -16.09
N LEU A 32 9.33 10.95 -17.32
CA LEU A 32 10.22 9.83 -17.59
C LEU A 32 11.68 10.30 -17.60
N PRO A 33 12.57 9.70 -16.78
CA PRO A 33 13.92 10.23 -16.53
C PRO A 33 14.84 10.13 -17.75
N ASN A 34 14.71 9.06 -18.56
CA ASN A 34 15.55 8.79 -19.72
C ASN A 34 14.76 8.03 -20.80
N ASN A 35 15.32 7.94 -22.01
CA ASN A 35 14.82 7.05 -23.05
C ASN A 35 15.06 5.58 -22.65
N GLY A 36 14.06 4.70 -22.81
CA GLY A 36 14.12 3.31 -22.33
C GLY A 36 13.83 3.15 -20.83
N ALA A 37 13.19 4.14 -20.19
CA ALA A 37 12.76 4.02 -18.80
C ALA A 37 11.77 2.86 -18.61
N VAL A 38 11.93 2.11 -17.51
CA VAL A 38 10.98 1.08 -17.09
C VAL A 38 9.83 1.75 -16.34
N VAL A 39 8.60 1.47 -16.80
CA VAL A 39 7.35 1.90 -16.18
C VAL A 39 6.68 0.67 -15.60
N ASN A 40 6.46 0.64 -14.29
CA ASN A 40 5.67 -0.41 -13.68
C ASN A 40 4.18 -0.06 -13.83
N VAL A 41 3.47 -0.79 -14.67
CA VAL A 41 2.03 -0.64 -14.89
C VAL A 41 1.31 -1.59 -13.93
N LYS A 42 0.73 -1.03 -12.86
CA LYS A 42 -0.12 -1.76 -11.91
C LYS A 42 -1.58 -1.32 -12.07
N PRO A 43 -2.45 -2.15 -12.63
CA PRO A 43 -3.89 -1.93 -12.57
C PRO A 43 -4.49 -2.27 -11.22
N ASN A 44 -5.61 -1.61 -10.95
CA ASN A 44 -6.44 -1.83 -9.79
C ASN A 44 -7.79 -2.31 -10.31
N ILE A 45 -7.98 -3.63 -10.27
CA ILE A 45 -9.25 -4.29 -10.58
C ILE A 45 -9.93 -4.65 -9.27
N SER A 46 -11.24 -4.42 -9.20
CA SER A 46 -12.13 -5.01 -8.20
C SER A 46 -13.24 -5.77 -8.91
N LEU A 47 -13.59 -6.95 -8.39
CA LEU A 47 -14.71 -7.76 -8.83
C LEU A 47 -15.52 -8.13 -7.59
N ASN A 48 -16.67 -7.50 -7.39
CA ASN A 48 -17.62 -7.86 -6.35
C ASN A 48 -18.59 -8.94 -6.86
N THR A 49 -18.83 -9.97 -6.05
CA THR A 49 -19.83 -10.99 -6.29
C THR A 49 -21.24 -10.41 -6.13
N LYS A 50 -22.21 -11.01 -6.82
CA LYS A 50 -23.63 -10.79 -6.51
C LYS A 50 -23.91 -11.29 -5.10
N ALA A 51 -24.59 -10.47 -4.29
CA ALA A 51 -25.05 -10.82 -2.93
C ALA A 51 -26.45 -10.21 -2.70
N ASP A 52 -27.43 -11.05 -2.31
CA ASP A 52 -28.85 -10.68 -2.19
C ASP A 52 -29.38 -9.81 -3.36
N SER A 53 -29.67 -8.53 -3.10
CA SER A 53 -30.20 -7.53 -4.04
C SER A 53 -29.11 -6.65 -4.69
N VAL A 54 -27.84 -6.91 -4.39
CA VAL A 54 -26.68 -6.24 -4.99
C VAL A 54 -26.16 -7.08 -6.15
N ASP A 55 -26.29 -6.57 -7.37
CA ASP A 55 -25.73 -7.20 -8.57
C ASP A 55 -24.18 -7.25 -8.50
N ALA A 56 -23.60 -8.23 -9.20
CA ALA A 56 -22.16 -8.34 -9.33
C ALA A 56 -21.59 -7.16 -10.12
N ALA A 57 -20.42 -6.66 -9.72
CA ALA A 57 -19.82 -5.47 -10.30
C ALA A 57 -18.32 -5.64 -10.54
N ILE A 58 -17.85 -5.20 -11.71
CA ILE A 58 -16.42 -5.10 -12.03
C ILE A 58 -16.03 -3.63 -12.19
N SER A 59 -14.92 -3.25 -11.56
CA SER A 59 -14.29 -1.94 -11.72
C SER A 59 -12.83 -2.14 -12.10
N VAL A 60 -12.36 -1.37 -13.08
CA VAL A 60 -10.98 -1.44 -13.57
C VAL A 60 -10.42 -0.03 -13.72
N SER A 61 -9.21 0.17 -13.20
CA SER A 61 -8.36 1.35 -13.44
C SER A 61 -6.91 0.92 -13.60
N PHE A 62 -6.07 1.80 -14.14
CA PHE A 62 -4.62 1.62 -14.23
C PHE A 62 -3.90 2.58 -13.29
N SER A 63 -2.73 2.18 -12.83
CA SER A 63 -1.71 3.07 -12.29
C SER A 63 -0.36 2.76 -12.91
N ALA A 64 0.48 3.78 -13.05
CA ALA A 64 1.83 3.66 -13.55
C ALA A 64 2.80 4.30 -12.55
N THR A 65 3.82 3.55 -12.15
CA THR A 65 4.84 4.00 -11.20
C THR A 65 6.21 4.09 -11.87
N VAL A 66 6.87 5.25 -11.72
CA VAL A 66 8.23 5.51 -12.20
C VAL A 66 9.00 6.23 -11.09
N ASN A 67 10.16 5.70 -10.69
CA ASN A 67 11.01 6.27 -9.64
C ASN A 67 10.27 6.61 -8.32
N GLY A 68 9.25 5.83 -7.95
CA GLY A 68 8.43 6.04 -6.74
C GLY A 68 7.27 7.03 -6.91
N THR A 69 7.17 7.74 -8.04
CA THR A 69 6.00 8.57 -8.38
C THR A 69 4.95 7.71 -9.09
N THR A 70 3.72 7.69 -8.58
CA THR A 70 2.59 6.96 -9.16
C THR A 70 1.52 7.92 -9.66
N ALA A 71 1.00 7.67 -10.86
CA ALA A 71 -0.20 8.32 -11.39
C ALA A 71 -1.21 7.27 -11.85
N ASN A 72 -2.49 7.63 -11.87
CA ASN A 72 -3.58 6.77 -12.31
C ASN A 72 -4.00 7.10 -13.75
N ALA A 73 -4.40 6.10 -14.51
CA ALA A 73 -4.98 6.23 -15.84
C ALA A 73 -6.25 5.39 -15.94
N ASN A 74 -7.23 5.89 -16.68
CA ASN A 74 -8.42 5.15 -17.10
C ASN A 74 -8.39 4.96 -18.62
N PHE A 75 -9.26 4.09 -19.14
CA PHE A 75 -9.24 3.59 -20.52
C PHE A 75 -9.28 4.67 -21.62
N SER A 76 -8.85 4.26 -22.83
CA SER A 76 -8.91 5.09 -24.03
C SER A 76 -10.35 5.20 -24.54
N VAL A 77 -10.86 6.42 -24.65
CA VAL A 77 -12.25 6.67 -25.04
C VAL A 77 -12.38 6.88 -26.55
N ASN A 78 -11.97 5.86 -27.32
CA ASN A 78 -12.10 5.89 -28.77
C ASN A 78 -13.50 5.45 -29.21
N HIS A 79 -14.36 6.40 -29.58
CA HIS A 79 -15.71 6.16 -30.07
C HIS A 79 -15.81 5.24 -31.31
N THR A 80 -14.75 5.10 -32.12
CA THR A 80 -14.76 4.24 -33.33
C THR A 80 -14.20 2.84 -33.09
N ASN A 81 -13.51 2.62 -31.96
CA ASN A 81 -13.00 1.31 -31.54
C ASN A 81 -12.85 1.33 -30.00
N PRO A 82 -13.98 1.22 -29.26
CA PRO A 82 -13.98 1.40 -27.81
C PRO A 82 -13.17 0.31 -27.10
N SER A 83 -12.65 0.61 -25.91
CA SER A 83 -12.14 -0.43 -25.01
C SER A 83 -13.27 -1.37 -24.62
N ASN A 84 -13.07 -2.68 -24.77
CA ASN A 84 -13.97 -3.69 -24.23
C ASN A 84 -13.34 -4.31 -22.98
N ILE A 85 -14.17 -4.74 -22.01
CA ILE A 85 -13.76 -5.46 -20.81
C ILE A 85 -14.50 -6.79 -20.79
N GLN A 86 -13.76 -7.90 -20.81
CA GLN A 86 -14.30 -9.25 -20.81
C GLN A 86 -13.78 -10.00 -19.57
N LEU A 87 -14.68 -10.69 -18.87
CA LEU A 87 -14.35 -11.51 -17.71
C LEU A 87 -14.34 -12.99 -18.12
N PHE A 88 -13.34 -13.74 -17.68
CA PHE A 88 -13.18 -15.16 -17.98
C PHE A 88 -12.99 -16.01 -16.72
N LYS A 89 -13.61 -17.18 -16.69
CA LYS A 89 -13.34 -18.23 -15.69
C LYS A 89 -12.64 -19.39 -16.40
N GLY A 90 -11.34 -19.53 -16.18
CA GLY A 90 -10.50 -20.39 -17.02
C GLY A 90 -10.53 -19.89 -18.48
N SER A 91 -11.09 -20.68 -19.39
CA SER A 91 -11.26 -20.34 -20.81
C SER A 91 -12.67 -19.87 -21.18
N GLU A 92 -13.64 -19.90 -20.25
CA GLU A 92 -15.04 -19.53 -20.53
C GLU A 92 -15.27 -18.04 -20.28
N GLU A 93 -15.90 -17.34 -21.22
CA GLU A 93 -16.30 -15.93 -21.09
C GLU A 93 -17.58 -15.79 -20.25
N ILE A 94 -17.49 -15.04 -19.15
CA ILE A 94 -18.61 -14.69 -18.28
C ILE A 94 -19.34 -13.48 -18.88
N LYS A 95 -20.29 -13.77 -19.77
CA LYS A 95 -21.14 -12.76 -20.43
C LYS A 95 -22.20 -12.14 -19.53
N ASP A 96 -22.51 -12.77 -18.40
CA ASP A 96 -23.45 -12.24 -17.40
C ASP A 96 -22.73 -12.19 -16.06
N LEU A 97 -22.42 -10.98 -15.60
CA LEU A 97 -21.70 -10.78 -14.33
C LEU A 97 -22.48 -11.34 -13.14
N ASN A 98 -23.80 -11.41 -13.20
CA ASN A 98 -24.63 -11.97 -12.13
C ASN A 98 -24.47 -13.49 -11.95
N LYS A 99 -23.68 -14.16 -12.80
CA LYS A 99 -23.17 -15.52 -12.58
C LYS A 99 -21.94 -15.59 -11.66
N VAL A 100 -21.33 -14.45 -11.31
CA VAL A 100 -20.28 -14.34 -10.29
C VAL A 100 -20.97 -14.15 -8.94
N THR A 101 -21.12 -15.25 -8.20
CA THR A 101 -21.92 -15.34 -6.97
C THR A 101 -21.04 -15.39 -5.72
N GLU A 102 -21.61 -15.32 -4.52
CA GLU A 102 -20.88 -15.50 -3.25
C GLU A 102 -20.03 -16.79 -3.21
N ALA A 103 -20.46 -17.86 -3.90
CA ALA A 103 -19.70 -19.11 -4.05
C ALA A 103 -18.39 -18.94 -4.85
N ASP A 104 -18.27 -17.86 -5.63
CA ASP A 104 -17.09 -17.50 -6.38
C ASP A 104 -16.11 -16.63 -5.57
N ALA A 105 -16.48 -16.18 -4.37
CA ALA A 105 -15.61 -15.38 -3.51
C ALA A 105 -14.30 -16.13 -3.19
N GLY A 106 -13.17 -15.47 -3.44
CA GLY A 106 -11.82 -16.05 -3.32
C GLY A 106 -11.34 -16.81 -4.56
N GLN A 107 -12.18 -17.05 -5.57
CA GLN A 107 -11.77 -17.64 -6.85
C GLN A 107 -11.13 -16.59 -7.78
N THR A 108 -10.15 -17.02 -8.57
CA THR A 108 -9.48 -16.16 -9.56
C THR A 108 -10.18 -16.23 -10.91
N TYR A 109 -10.44 -15.05 -11.48
CA TYR A 109 -10.92 -14.83 -12.84
C TYR A 109 -9.84 -14.09 -13.64
N LYS A 110 -9.93 -14.16 -14.97
CA LYS A 110 -9.10 -13.34 -15.87
C LYS A 110 -9.93 -12.19 -16.44
N VAL A 111 -9.41 -10.98 -16.35
CA VAL A 111 -9.96 -9.79 -17.01
C VAL A 111 -9.12 -9.52 -18.24
N SER A 112 -9.76 -9.58 -19.40
CA SER A 112 -9.19 -9.19 -20.68
C SER A 112 -9.74 -7.83 -21.07
N MET A 113 -8.86 -6.89 -21.40
CA MET A 113 -9.23 -5.57 -21.86
C MET A 113 -8.62 -5.30 -23.21
N THR A 114 -9.41 -4.78 -24.15
CA THR A 114 -8.93 -4.38 -25.47
C THR A 114 -8.75 -2.87 -25.59
N ASN A 115 -7.94 -2.42 -26.55
CA ASN A 115 -7.77 -1.01 -26.90
C ASN A 115 -7.39 -0.12 -25.68
N VAL A 116 -6.43 -0.56 -24.86
CA VAL A 116 -6.03 0.13 -23.62
C VAL A 116 -5.04 1.25 -23.94
N GLY A 117 -5.45 2.50 -23.77
CA GLY A 117 -4.58 3.67 -23.91
C GLY A 117 -3.90 4.05 -22.60
N LEU A 118 -2.61 4.37 -22.66
CA LEU A 118 -1.84 4.96 -21.57
C LEU A 118 -1.24 6.28 -22.04
N ASN A 119 -1.70 7.39 -21.45
CA ASN A 119 -1.26 8.74 -21.81
C ASN A 119 -0.25 9.26 -20.77
N PHE A 120 1.02 9.38 -21.15
CA PHE A 120 2.10 9.89 -20.30
C PHE A 120 2.30 11.41 -20.40
N GLY A 121 1.46 12.13 -21.14
CA GLY A 121 1.56 13.57 -21.36
C GLY A 121 2.63 13.95 -22.40
N SER A 122 2.43 15.10 -23.05
CA SER A 122 3.23 15.55 -24.19
C SER A 122 4.71 15.84 -23.84
N GLN A 123 5.04 16.08 -22.56
CA GLN A 123 6.43 16.15 -22.09
C GLN A 123 7.22 14.84 -22.23
N ASN A 124 6.51 13.73 -22.46
CA ASN A 124 7.08 12.40 -22.70
C ASN A 124 6.96 11.94 -24.16
N ALA A 125 6.51 12.82 -25.06
CA ALA A 125 6.35 12.52 -26.48
C ALA A 125 7.59 11.88 -27.12
N ASN A 126 7.37 10.93 -28.03
CA ASN A 126 8.41 10.22 -28.80
C ASN A 126 9.44 9.39 -28.00
N LYS A 127 9.39 9.38 -26.66
CA LYS A 127 10.28 8.53 -25.84
C LYS A 127 9.95 7.05 -26.03
N LYS A 128 10.96 6.19 -26.00
CA LYS A 128 10.80 4.76 -25.76
C LYS A 128 10.60 4.51 -24.27
N VAL A 129 9.72 3.56 -23.93
CA VAL A 129 9.49 3.06 -22.57
C VAL A 129 9.36 1.55 -22.58
N THR A 130 9.76 0.93 -21.49
CA THR A 130 9.51 -0.49 -21.22
C THR A 130 8.36 -0.58 -20.23
N LEU A 131 7.18 -0.98 -20.69
CA LEU A 131 6.02 -1.20 -19.83
C LEU A 131 6.13 -2.58 -19.19
N SER A 132 6.27 -2.65 -17.87
CA SER A 132 6.33 -3.87 -17.07
C SER A 132 4.99 -4.08 -16.35
N PHE A 133 4.35 -5.22 -16.58
CA PHE A 133 3.04 -5.56 -15.99
C PHE A 133 3.16 -6.48 -14.75
N GLY A 134 4.36 -6.98 -14.46
CA GLY A 134 4.61 -7.98 -13.41
C GLY A 134 4.52 -9.42 -13.92
N SER A 135 4.78 -10.39 -13.03
CA SER A 135 4.86 -11.82 -13.36
C SER A 135 3.52 -12.47 -13.71
N ASP A 136 2.41 -11.87 -13.29
CA ASP A 136 1.09 -12.53 -13.28
C ASP A 136 0.13 -11.90 -14.31
N ASN A 137 0.62 -10.94 -15.08
CA ASN A 137 -0.13 -10.09 -16.00
C ASN A 137 0.53 -10.04 -17.37
N TRP A 138 -0.26 -9.94 -18.43
CA TRP A 138 0.20 -9.93 -19.81
C TRP A 138 -0.32 -8.72 -20.59
N ALA A 139 0.46 -8.24 -21.55
CA ALA A 139 0.03 -7.26 -22.53
C ALA A 139 0.54 -7.58 -23.94
N ALA A 140 -0.21 -7.13 -24.95
CA ALA A 140 0.15 -7.13 -26.36
C ALA A 140 -0.01 -5.71 -26.91
N HIS A 141 1.02 -5.21 -27.59
CA HIS A 141 0.99 -3.87 -28.21
C HIS A 141 0.06 -3.86 -29.43
N ASN A 142 0.20 -4.85 -30.32
CA ASN A 142 -0.66 -5.08 -31.48
C ASN A 142 -1.43 -6.41 -31.36
N ALA A 143 -2.55 -6.55 -32.10
CA ALA A 143 -3.40 -7.74 -32.03
C ALA A 143 -2.72 -9.04 -32.51
N THR A 144 -1.63 -8.93 -33.26
CA THR A 144 -0.81 -10.05 -33.73
C THR A 144 0.42 -10.34 -32.86
N ASP A 145 0.69 -9.50 -31.85
CA ASP A 145 1.86 -9.67 -31.00
C ASP A 145 1.63 -10.79 -29.97
N ALA A 146 2.67 -11.59 -29.72
CA ALA A 146 2.66 -12.51 -28.60
C ALA A 146 2.56 -11.74 -27.26
N MET A 147 1.65 -12.20 -26.40
CA MET A 147 1.47 -11.70 -25.03
C MET A 147 2.76 -11.77 -24.21
N LYS A 148 3.10 -10.68 -23.50
CA LYS A 148 4.32 -10.57 -22.69
C LYS A 148 4.06 -9.86 -21.36
N HIS A 149 4.83 -10.23 -20.35
CA HIS A 149 4.91 -9.53 -19.06
C HIS A 149 5.57 -8.14 -19.14
N SER A 150 6.32 -7.90 -20.22
CA SER A 150 7.02 -6.65 -20.47
C SER A 150 7.13 -6.36 -21.97
N ILE A 151 6.91 -5.12 -22.37
CA ILE A 151 6.96 -4.66 -23.77
C ILE A 151 7.72 -3.33 -23.89
N GLU A 152 8.66 -3.23 -24.83
CA GLU A 152 9.20 -1.94 -25.26
C GLU A 152 8.25 -1.31 -26.28
N VAL A 153 7.84 -0.07 -26.04
CA VAL A 153 6.97 0.72 -26.92
C VAL A 153 7.55 2.12 -27.10
N LYS A 154 7.21 2.78 -28.21
CA LYS A 154 7.50 4.20 -28.43
C LYS A 154 6.22 5.00 -28.27
N LEU A 155 6.25 5.99 -27.38
CA LEU A 155 5.15 6.93 -27.18
C LEU A 155 4.97 7.82 -28.42
N ASP A 156 3.74 8.20 -28.72
CA ASP A 156 3.41 9.07 -29.86
C ASP A 156 3.85 10.55 -29.61
N LYS A 157 3.47 11.44 -30.53
CA LYS A 157 3.74 12.89 -30.42
C LYS A 157 3.07 13.60 -29.23
N ASN A 158 2.09 12.94 -28.59
CA ASN A 158 1.35 13.44 -27.43
C ASN A 158 1.76 12.71 -26.13
N GLY A 159 2.68 11.74 -26.19
CA GLY A 159 3.07 10.91 -25.04
C GLY A 159 2.16 9.70 -24.81
N VAL A 160 1.35 9.31 -25.79
CA VAL A 160 0.36 8.22 -25.69
C VAL A 160 0.91 6.93 -26.29
N VAL A 161 0.54 5.79 -25.71
CA VAL A 161 0.59 4.47 -26.35
C VAL A 161 -0.78 3.81 -26.24
N ASN A 162 -1.20 3.08 -27.27
CA ASN A 162 -2.38 2.23 -27.25
C ASN A 162 -1.94 0.77 -27.33
N LEU A 163 -2.51 -0.08 -26.49
CA LEU A 163 -2.24 -1.51 -26.43
C LEU A 163 -3.46 -2.25 -26.97
N ALA A 164 -3.25 -3.19 -27.88
CA ALA A 164 -4.33 -4.00 -28.43
C ALA A 164 -5.05 -4.79 -27.33
N GLN A 165 -4.31 -5.37 -26.38
CA GLN A 165 -4.89 -6.17 -25.30
C GLN A 165 -4.02 -6.19 -24.03
N VAL A 166 -4.67 -6.23 -22.88
CA VAL A 166 -4.07 -6.48 -21.56
C VAL A 166 -4.90 -7.58 -20.87
N VAL A 167 -4.27 -8.59 -20.27
CA VAL A 167 -4.93 -9.76 -19.64
C VAL A 167 -4.33 -10.06 -18.28
N MET A 168 -5.17 -10.16 -17.25
CA MET A 168 -4.72 -10.11 -15.84
C MET A 168 -5.66 -10.85 -14.91
N ASP A 169 -5.15 -11.23 -13.74
CA ASP A 169 -5.94 -11.95 -12.74
C ASP A 169 -6.66 -11.00 -11.77
N VAL A 170 -7.91 -11.33 -11.45
CA VAL A 170 -8.70 -10.71 -10.37
C VAL A 170 -9.27 -11.79 -9.47
N THR A 171 -9.24 -11.58 -8.16
CA THR A 171 -9.97 -12.43 -7.21
C THR A 171 -11.36 -11.84 -6.98
N ALA A 172 -12.42 -12.62 -7.21
CA ALA A 172 -13.78 -12.19 -6.87
C ALA A 172 -13.94 -12.05 -5.35
N LYS A 173 -14.62 -10.99 -4.92
CA LYS A 173 -14.82 -10.61 -3.51
C LYS A 173 -16.29 -10.57 -3.16
N ASP A 174 -16.64 -11.07 -1.99
CA ASP A 174 -17.93 -10.87 -1.36
C ASP A 174 -17.75 -9.89 -0.19
N PHE A 175 -18.12 -8.63 -0.41
CA PHE A 175 -18.07 -7.60 0.63
C PHE A 175 -19.28 -7.62 1.58
N ALA A 176 -20.32 -8.41 1.31
CA ALA A 176 -21.43 -8.62 2.23
C ALA A 176 -21.09 -9.66 3.32
N ASN A 177 -20.16 -10.57 3.04
CA ASN A 177 -19.69 -11.60 3.96
C ASN A 177 -19.12 -11.02 5.28
N PRO A 178 -19.79 -11.23 6.43
CA PRO A 178 -19.36 -10.68 7.72
C PRO A 178 -18.30 -11.54 8.43
N THR A 179 -17.86 -12.66 7.84
CA THR A 179 -16.94 -13.59 8.53
C THR A 179 -15.55 -12.97 8.71
N VAL A 180 -15.05 -13.04 9.94
CA VAL A 180 -13.73 -12.51 10.32
C VAL A 180 -12.63 -13.55 10.12
N VAL A 181 -11.40 -13.07 9.99
CA VAL A 181 -10.19 -13.90 10.05
C VAL A 181 -9.74 -14.01 11.52
N THR A 182 -9.42 -15.21 11.98
CA THR A 182 -8.95 -15.49 13.35
C THR A 182 -7.62 -16.23 13.30
N TRP A 183 -6.67 -15.86 14.16
CA TRP A 183 -5.38 -16.54 14.28
C TRP A 183 -5.42 -17.68 15.31
N HIS A 184 -4.73 -18.78 15.01
CA HIS A 184 -4.65 -19.99 15.82
C HIS A 184 -3.21 -20.45 16.01
N ASN A 185 -2.91 -21.02 17.18
CA ASN A 185 -1.65 -21.73 17.42
C ASN A 185 -1.73 -23.15 16.82
N ALA A 186 -0.73 -23.55 16.04
CA ALA A 186 -0.75 -24.83 15.31
C ALA A 186 -0.63 -26.09 16.19
N THR A 187 -0.06 -25.97 17.39
CA THR A 187 0.06 -27.10 18.33
C THR A 187 -1.25 -27.37 19.07
N THR A 188 -2.01 -26.32 19.43
CA THR A 188 -3.21 -26.44 20.28
C THR A 188 -4.54 -26.26 19.54
N GLY A 189 -4.52 -25.68 18.33
CA GLY A 189 -5.71 -25.22 17.60
C GLY A 189 -6.42 -24.02 18.24
N ALA A 190 -5.99 -23.57 19.43
CA ALA A 190 -6.61 -22.49 20.17
C ALA A 190 -6.41 -21.15 19.45
N ALA A 191 -7.44 -20.30 19.49
CA ALA A 191 -7.36 -18.94 18.99
C ALA A 191 -6.37 -18.12 19.83
N VAL A 192 -5.57 -17.27 19.18
CA VAL A 192 -4.51 -16.46 19.82
C VAL A 192 -4.52 -15.02 19.32
N SER A 193 -4.20 -14.09 20.23
CA SER A 193 -4.09 -12.66 19.95
C SER A 193 -2.65 -12.12 20.01
N SER A 194 -1.68 -12.96 20.38
CA SER A 194 -0.25 -12.66 20.34
C SER A 194 0.58 -13.95 20.28
N ALA A 195 1.81 -13.84 19.78
CA ALA A 195 2.80 -14.90 19.79
C ALA A 195 4.09 -14.42 20.46
N ASN A 196 4.82 -15.33 21.11
CA ASN A 196 6.13 -15.04 21.69
C ASN A 196 7.08 -16.17 21.29
N ILE A 197 8.28 -15.80 20.83
CA ILE A 197 9.35 -16.76 20.50
C ILE A 197 10.69 -16.28 21.06
N GLN A 198 11.54 -17.23 21.45
CA GLN A 198 12.90 -16.97 21.87
C GLN A 198 13.88 -17.45 20.79
N LEU A 199 14.74 -16.53 20.33
CA LEU A 199 15.81 -16.80 19.38
C LEU A 199 17.14 -16.35 19.96
N TYR A 200 18.23 -16.72 19.29
CA TYR A 200 19.57 -16.28 19.63
C TYR A 200 20.22 -15.67 18.40
N ALA A 201 20.89 -14.53 18.59
CA ALA A 201 21.72 -13.92 17.55
C ALA A 201 22.96 -14.77 17.28
N GLY A 202 23.46 -14.72 16.05
CA GLY A 202 24.70 -15.40 15.66
C GLY A 202 25.93 -14.79 16.36
N ALA A 203 26.99 -15.60 16.49
CA ALA A 203 28.25 -15.17 17.08
C ALA A 203 28.88 -13.98 16.34
N ASP A 204 28.65 -13.86 15.03
CA ASP A 204 29.10 -12.74 14.20
C ASP A 204 28.39 -11.44 14.58
N ALA A 205 29.03 -10.65 15.44
CA ALA A 205 28.63 -9.32 15.90
C ALA A 205 27.23 -9.21 16.56
N GLY A 206 26.55 -10.32 16.84
CA GLY A 206 25.16 -10.35 17.31
C GLY A 206 24.14 -10.11 16.19
N LYS A 207 24.41 -10.59 14.97
CA LYS A 207 23.50 -10.46 13.82
C LYS A 207 22.44 -11.57 13.74
N MET A 208 21.32 -11.25 13.10
CA MET A 208 20.28 -12.18 12.65
C MET A 208 19.85 -11.83 11.21
N ASN A 209 19.27 -12.77 10.47
CA ASN A 209 18.67 -12.51 9.17
C ASN A 209 17.13 -12.52 9.25
N VAL A 210 16.48 -11.60 8.53
CA VAL A 210 15.01 -11.49 8.43
C VAL A 210 14.36 -12.83 8.05
N SER A 211 14.90 -13.56 7.08
CA SER A 211 14.34 -14.84 6.64
C SER A 211 14.42 -15.92 7.72
N GLN A 212 15.45 -15.89 8.59
CA GLN A 212 15.57 -16.83 9.70
C GLN A 212 14.51 -16.56 10.79
N VAL A 213 14.21 -15.28 11.05
CA VAL A 213 13.16 -14.89 12.01
C VAL A 213 11.78 -15.32 11.51
N ILE A 214 11.47 -15.11 10.23
CA ILE A 214 10.19 -15.55 9.66
C ILE A 214 10.08 -17.08 9.65
N ASN A 215 11.14 -17.80 9.28
CA ASN A 215 11.14 -19.26 9.31
C ASN A 215 11.03 -19.85 10.73
N ALA A 216 11.35 -19.09 11.78
CA ALA A 216 11.12 -19.50 13.16
C ALA A 216 9.65 -19.38 13.61
N VAL A 217 8.79 -18.75 12.80
CA VAL A 217 7.36 -18.58 13.06
C VAL A 217 6.57 -18.98 11.79
N PRO A 218 6.55 -20.27 11.43
CA PRO A 218 5.93 -20.71 10.18
C PRO A 218 4.45 -20.34 10.12
N VAL A 219 3.97 -19.93 8.94
CA VAL A 219 2.59 -19.49 8.73
C VAL A 219 1.83 -20.41 7.78
N GLY A 220 0.58 -20.71 8.11
CA GLY A 220 -0.28 -21.62 7.34
C GLY A 220 0.00 -23.11 7.56
N GLU A 221 0.95 -23.45 8.42
CA GLU A 221 1.22 -24.83 8.86
C GLU A 221 0.41 -25.20 10.10
N THR A 222 0.02 -26.47 10.21
CA THR A 222 -0.82 -27.03 11.29
C THR A 222 -0.04 -27.92 12.26
N LYS A 223 1.28 -27.73 12.38
CA LYS A 223 2.17 -28.50 13.26
C LYS A 223 3.27 -27.62 13.87
N GLY A 224 3.78 -28.02 15.03
CA GLY A 224 4.91 -27.36 15.70
C GLY A 224 4.61 -25.93 16.17
N ASN A 225 5.65 -25.08 16.19
CA ASN A 225 5.56 -23.67 16.62
C ASN A 225 4.89 -22.74 15.59
N ALA A 226 4.18 -23.30 14.61
CA ALA A 226 3.52 -22.55 13.57
C ALA A 226 2.24 -21.84 14.05
N TYR A 227 1.77 -20.91 13.22
CA TYR A 227 0.50 -20.22 13.38
C TYR A 227 -0.25 -20.27 12.06
N TYR A 228 -1.56 -20.45 12.13
CA TYR A 228 -2.42 -20.41 10.95
C TYR A 228 -3.62 -19.52 11.24
N ALA A 229 -4.17 -18.91 10.20
CA ALA A 229 -5.39 -18.16 10.31
C ALA A 229 -6.53 -18.87 9.59
N THR A 230 -7.75 -18.75 10.11
CA THR A 230 -8.96 -19.31 9.53
C THR A 230 -10.02 -18.24 9.34
N GLN A 231 -10.96 -18.53 8.45
CA GLN A 231 -12.22 -17.82 8.29
C GLN A 231 -13.31 -18.88 8.16
N LEU A 232 -14.46 -18.67 8.80
CA LEU A 232 -15.55 -19.63 8.77
C LEU A 232 -16.01 -19.88 7.32
N GLY A 233 -16.25 -21.15 6.96
CA GLY A 233 -16.66 -21.53 5.61
C GLY A 233 -15.58 -21.31 4.53
N SER A 234 -14.30 -21.31 4.89
CA SER A 234 -13.19 -21.09 3.96
C SER A 234 -12.02 -22.05 4.18
N ASP A 235 -11.45 -22.53 3.09
CA ASP A 235 -10.23 -23.36 3.10
C ASP A 235 -8.98 -22.53 3.39
N ALA A 236 -7.90 -23.19 3.84
CA ALA A 236 -6.62 -22.53 4.13
C ALA A 236 -6.03 -21.77 2.91
N SER A 237 -6.31 -22.23 1.69
CA SER A 237 -5.91 -21.57 0.44
C SER A 237 -6.60 -20.22 0.19
N ALA A 238 -7.72 -19.96 0.87
CA ALA A 238 -8.45 -18.70 0.82
C ALA A 238 -7.83 -17.63 1.74
N ILE A 239 -6.78 -17.94 2.51
CA ILE A 239 -6.02 -16.96 3.29
C ILE A 239 -4.69 -16.65 2.57
N SER A 240 -4.31 -15.37 2.52
CA SER A 240 -2.95 -14.94 2.18
C SER A 240 -2.22 -14.43 3.43
N TYR A 241 -0.92 -14.68 3.49
CA TYR A 241 -0.07 -14.32 4.62
C TYR A 241 1.01 -13.31 4.21
N SER A 242 1.28 -12.35 5.09
CA SER A 242 2.39 -11.40 4.96
C SER A 242 2.92 -11.02 6.35
N ASN A 243 3.99 -10.23 6.39
CA ASN A 243 4.54 -9.69 7.64
C ASN A 243 5.14 -8.31 7.40
N ASN A 244 5.39 -7.56 8.48
CA ASN A 244 6.02 -6.23 8.44
C ASN A 244 7.39 -6.18 9.15
N LEU A 245 8.15 -7.28 9.20
CA LEU A 245 9.34 -7.39 10.03
C LEU A 245 10.41 -6.33 9.69
N LYS A 246 10.65 -6.05 8.39
CA LYS A 246 11.64 -5.05 7.98
C LYS A 246 11.22 -3.63 8.39
N GLU A 247 9.94 -3.34 8.25
CA GLU A 247 9.31 -2.08 8.61
C GLU A 247 9.32 -1.86 10.12
N ALA A 248 9.02 -2.91 10.90
CA ALA A 248 9.05 -2.90 12.36
C ALA A 248 10.48 -2.70 12.91
N LEU A 249 11.47 -3.41 12.35
CA LEU A 249 12.89 -3.21 12.67
C LEU A 249 13.32 -1.78 12.37
N LYS A 250 13.01 -1.26 11.18
CA LYS A 250 13.30 0.14 10.80
C LYS A 250 12.63 1.15 11.73
N ALA A 251 11.37 0.93 12.12
CA ALA A 251 10.64 1.77 13.06
C ALA A 251 11.20 1.72 14.50
N ALA A 252 11.87 0.62 14.86
CA ALA A 252 12.64 0.48 16.10
C ALA A 252 14.06 1.10 16.02
N GLY A 253 14.47 1.64 14.86
CA GLY A 253 15.80 2.19 14.64
C GLY A 253 16.87 1.15 14.29
N VAL A 254 16.46 -0.05 13.89
CA VAL A 254 17.35 -1.14 13.49
C VAL A 254 17.52 -1.13 11.97
N GLU A 255 18.76 -0.92 11.52
CA GLU A 255 19.08 -1.04 10.09
C GLU A 255 19.11 -2.51 9.65
N VAL A 256 18.55 -2.74 8.46
CA VAL A 256 18.54 -4.04 7.78
C VAL A 256 19.28 -3.86 6.45
N ASP A 257 20.32 -4.65 6.20
CA ASP A 257 21.08 -4.57 4.96
C ASP A 257 20.34 -5.19 3.76
N ALA A 258 20.90 -5.02 2.55
CA ALA A 258 20.29 -5.49 1.31
C ALA A 258 20.09 -7.02 1.28
N GLN A 259 20.92 -7.76 2.02
CA GLN A 259 20.87 -9.21 2.18
C GLN A 259 19.94 -9.65 3.33
N GLY A 260 19.32 -8.71 4.04
CA GLY A 260 18.35 -8.96 5.10
C GLY A 260 18.96 -9.19 6.48
N TRP A 261 20.24 -8.91 6.70
CA TRP A 261 20.85 -9.00 8.03
C TRP A 261 20.68 -7.72 8.83
N PHE A 262 20.56 -7.88 10.14
CA PHE A 262 20.47 -6.79 11.11
C PHE A 262 21.17 -7.16 12.41
N VAL A 263 21.57 -6.17 13.20
CA VAL A 263 22.07 -6.38 14.56
C VAL A 263 20.87 -6.58 15.48
N ALA A 264 20.80 -7.73 16.15
CA ALA A 264 19.60 -8.14 16.88
C ALA A 264 19.39 -7.32 18.16
N PRO A 265 18.22 -6.69 18.35
CA PRO A 265 17.80 -6.12 19.64
C PRO A 265 17.58 -7.23 20.67
N LYS A 266 17.72 -6.93 21.98
CA LYS A 266 17.30 -7.86 23.07
C LYS A 266 15.84 -8.30 22.96
N SER A 267 14.97 -7.44 22.43
CA SER A 267 13.64 -7.82 22.00
C SER A 267 13.13 -6.88 20.93
N PHE A 268 12.31 -7.41 20.02
CA PHE A 268 11.58 -6.65 19.02
C PHE A 268 10.25 -7.34 18.73
N THR A 269 9.26 -6.57 18.28
CA THR A 269 7.94 -7.09 17.90
C THR A 269 7.69 -6.78 16.43
N PHE A 270 7.15 -7.75 15.70
CA PHE A 270 6.63 -7.56 14.34
C PHE A 270 5.23 -8.18 14.24
N ASN A 271 4.53 -7.90 13.15
CA ASN A 271 3.18 -8.39 12.90
C ASN A 271 3.22 -9.45 11.80
N LEU A 272 2.58 -10.59 12.04
CA LEU A 272 2.06 -11.46 10.99
C LEU A 272 0.67 -10.95 10.61
N ILE A 273 0.36 -10.93 9.32
CA ILE A 273 -0.88 -10.39 8.76
C ILE A 273 -1.51 -11.48 7.90
N ALA A 274 -2.73 -11.87 8.22
CA ALA A 274 -3.54 -12.78 7.44
C ALA A 274 -4.70 -12.00 6.80
N THR A 275 -4.89 -12.17 5.50
CA THR A 275 -5.95 -11.50 4.73
C THR A 275 -6.82 -12.54 4.03
N SER A 276 -8.13 -12.43 4.19
CA SER A 276 -9.08 -13.27 3.44
C SER A 276 -9.10 -12.88 1.96
N LYS A 277 -8.96 -13.88 1.09
CA LYS A 277 -9.20 -13.74 -0.34
C LYS A 277 -10.69 -13.55 -0.67
N LYS A 278 -11.62 -13.91 0.23
CA LYS A 278 -13.07 -13.79 0.02
C LYS A 278 -13.60 -12.37 0.24
N ASN A 279 -13.23 -11.71 1.32
CA ASN A 279 -13.82 -10.41 1.70
C ASN A 279 -12.79 -9.35 2.14
N ASP A 280 -11.49 -9.62 1.95
CA ASP A 280 -10.37 -8.77 2.38
C ASP A 280 -10.35 -8.44 3.89
N ALA A 281 -11.09 -9.20 4.71
CA ALA A 281 -10.97 -9.14 6.17
C ALA A 281 -9.52 -9.47 6.58
N THR A 282 -8.92 -8.60 7.39
CA THR A 282 -7.54 -8.75 7.86
C THR A 282 -7.49 -9.05 9.35
N ALA A 283 -6.57 -9.93 9.75
CA ALA A 283 -6.23 -10.17 11.15
C ALA A 283 -4.73 -10.04 11.35
N THR A 284 -4.33 -9.34 12.40
CA THR A 284 -2.92 -9.14 12.77
C THR A 284 -2.58 -9.93 14.02
N LEU A 285 -1.48 -10.68 13.98
CA LEU A 285 -0.89 -11.37 15.13
C LEU A 285 0.46 -10.71 15.47
N PRO A 286 0.55 -9.93 16.56
CA PRO A 286 1.83 -9.42 17.03
C PRO A 286 2.69 -10.58 17.56
N VAL A 287 3.91 -10.67 17.05
CA VAL A 287 4.93 -11.65 17.40
C VAL A 287 6.07 -10.91 18.10
N THR A 288 6.24 -11.17 19.39
CA THR A 288 7.40 -10.69 20.15
C THR A 288 8.53 -11.71 20.04
N VAL A 289 9.70 -11.24 19.63
CA VAL A 289 10.95 -12.01 19.62
C VAL A 289 11.78 -11.58 20.80
N ASN A 290 12.17 -12.53 21.65
CA ASN A 290 13.13 -12.34 22.72
C ASN A 290 14.50 -12.89 22.26
N VAL A 291 15.55 -12.07 22.39
CA VAL A 291 16.92 -12.43 21.98
C VAL A 291 17.85 -12.21 23.19
N PRO A 292 18.09 -13.24 24.03
CA PRO A 292 18.84 -13.07 25.28
C PRO A 292 20.28 -12.54 25.09
N ASN A 293 20.90 -12.86 23.96
CA ASN A 293 22.22 -12.35 23.55
C ASN A 293 22.15 -11.17 22.57
N GLY A 294 20.98 -10.56 22.40
CA GLY A 294 20.79 -9.34 21.61
C GLY A 294 21.40 -8.11 22.27
N LYS A 295 21.60 -7.05 21.49
CA LYS A 295 22.11 -5.77 21.98
C LYS A 295 20.98 -4.88 22.46
N ASP A 296 21.30 -3.99 23.39
CA ASP A 296 20.41 -2.87 23.71
C ASP A 296 20.31 -1.95 22.48
N VAL A 297 19.10 -1.73 21.99
CA VAL A 297 18.85 -0.73 20.96
C VAL A 297 18.63 0.62 21.61
N THR A 298 19.50 1.57 21.29
CA THR A 298 19.13 2.98 21.38
C THR A 298 18.23 3.26 20.18
N PRO A 299 16.94 3.66 20.37
CA PRO A 299 16.07 3.98 19.24
C PRO A 299 16.72 5.06 18.38
N ALA A 300 16.55 4.97 17.05
CA ALA A 300 17.09 5.97 16.13
C ALA A 300 16.54 7.35 16.52
N THR A 301 17.41 8.22 17.05
CA THR A 301 17.05 9.59 17.41
C THR A 301 17.05 10.44 16.17
N VAL A 302 15.93 11.11 15.90
CA VAL A 302 15.84 12.14 14.87
C VAL A 302 16.94 13.18 15.11
N PRO A 303 17.76 13.52 14.09
CA PRO A 303 18.75 14.57 14.21
C PRO A 303 18.08 15.85 14.72
N SER A 304 18.54 16.31 15.89
CA SER A 304 17.87 17.33 16.65
C SER A 304 18.87 18.24 17.35
N GLN A 305 18.44 19.48 17.57
CA GLN A 305 19.21 20.52 18.22
C GLN A 305 18.43 21.05 19.43
N SER A 306 19.19 21.40 20.47
CA SER A 306 18.67 22.06 21.65
C SER A 306 18.60 23.56 21.38
N LYS A 307 17.41 24.15 21.46
CA LYS A 307 17.14 25.57 21.12
C LYS A 307 16.47 26.27 22.30
N THR A 308 16.91 27.47 22.62
CA THR A 308 16.28 28.33 23.63
C THR A 308 15.09 29.07 23.02
N ILE A 309 13.95 29.05 23.70
CA ILE A 309 12.78 29.86 23.34
C ILE A 309 13.02 31.31 23.72
N MET A 310 12.92 32.23 22.77
CA MET A 310 13.16 33.66 22.98
C MET A 310 11.88 34.42 23.32
N HIS A 311 10.73 33.94 22.84
CA HIS A 311 9.40 34.49 23.12
C HIS A 311 8.41 33.37 23.47
N ASN A 312 7.46 33.61 24.38
CA ASN A 312 6.46 32.59 24.77
C ASN A 312 5.81 31.94 23.54
N ALA A 313 6.01 30.63 23.39
CA ALA A 313 5.67 29.87 22.20
C ALA A 313 4.48 28.94 22.46
N TYR A 314 3.50 28.92 21.57
CA TYR A 314 2.46 27.90 21.53
C TYR A 314 2.84 26.78 20.56
N PHE A 315 2.27 25.60 20.76
CA PHE A 315 2.39 24.48 19.82
C PHE A 315 1.33 24.57 18.72
N TYR A 316 1.71 24.19 17.51
CA TYR A 316 0.85 24.13 16.33
C TYR A 316 0.89 22.73 15.70
N ASP A 317 -0.14 22.39 14.92
CA ASP A 317 -0.10 21.27 13.98
C ASP A 317 0.49 21.68 12.62
N LYS A 318 0.60 20.72 11.70
CA LYS A 318 1.07 20.91 10.32
C LYS A 318 0.24 21.88 9.47
N ASP A 319 -0.98 22.21 9.91
CA ASP A 319 -1.92 23.10 9.21
C ASP A 319 -1.95 24.50 9.87
N ALA A 320 -0.93 24.81 10.68
CA ALA A 320 -0.75 26.04 11.45
C ALA A 320 -1.86 26.32 12.48
N LYS A 321 -2.63 25.32 12.90
CA LYS A 321 -3.64 25.47 13.96
C LYS A 321 -3.00 25.16 15.31
N ARG A 322 -3.36 25.93 16.33
CA ARG A 322 -2.84 25.74 17.69
C ARG A 322 -3.33 24.41 18.27
N VAL A 323 -2.42 23.58 18.77
CA VAL A 323 -2.74 22.32 19.45
C VAL A 323 -2.62 22.49 20.97
N GLY A 324 -3.73 22.22 21.68
CA GLY A 324 -3.81 22.28 23.14
C GLY A 324 -3.70 23.69 23.73
N THR A 325 -3.66 23.75 25.06
CA THR A 325 -3.52 24.97 25.85
C THR A 325 -2.09 25.31 26.23
N ASP A 326 -1.17 24.35 26.10
CA ASP A 326 0.19 24.45 26.62
C ASP A 326 1.05 25.43 25.82
N LYS A 327 2.12 25.90 26.47
CA LYS A 327 3.09 26.83 25.90
C LYS A 327 4.48 26.59 26.49
N VAL A 328 5.51 26.79 25.68
CA VAL A 328 6.89 26.89 26.19
C VAL A 328 7.14 28.35 26.55
N THR A 329 7.47 28.61 27.81
CA THR A 329 7.79 29.97 28.28
C THR A 329 9.17 30.42 27.80
N ARG A 330 9.34 31.73 27.62
CA ARG A 330 10.63 32.36 27.30
C ARG A 330 11.77 31.87 28.20
N TYR A 331 12.94 31.75 27.61
CA TYR A 331 14.21 31.28 28.17
C TYR A 331 14.25 29.81 28.62
N ASN A 332 13.17 29.04 28.41
CA ASN A 332 13.25 27.57 28.49
C ASN A 332 13.80 26.99 27.19
N THR A 333 14.37 25.80 27.30
CA THR A 333 14.95 25.05 26.19
C THR A 333 13.95 24.03 25.64
N VAL A 334 13.95 23.86 24.32
CA VAL A 334 13.19 22.83 23.60
C VAL A 334 14.13 22.06 22.66
N THR A 335 13.91 20.76 22.52
CA THR A 335 14.59 19.95 21.50
C THR A 335 13.76 19.99 20.23
N VAL A 336 14.37 20.37 19.10
CA VAL A 336 13.69 20.50 17.81
C VAL A 336 14.49 19.85 16.68
N ALA A 337 13.83 19.58 15.56
CA ALA A 337 14.48 19.10 14.34
C ALA A 337 15.58 20.07 13.85
N MET A 338 16.56 19.55 13.10
CA MET A 338 17.62 20.39 12.50
C MET A 338 17.07 21.45 11.53
N ASN A 339 16.01 21.11 10.81
CA ASN A 339 15.45 21.93 9.73
C ASN A 339 14.15 22.62 10.14
N LYS A 340 13.87 23.76 9.50
CA LYS A 340 12.57 24.44 9.55
C LYS A 340 11.67 23.95 8.41
N THR A 341 10.36 23.95 8.66
CA THR A 341 9.32 23.65 7.67
C THR A 341 8.49 24.90 7.44
N LYS A 342 8.32 25.29 6.17
CA LYS A 342 7.46 26.43 5.79
C LYS A 342 6.04 25.94 5.53
N PHE A 343 5.07 26.48 6.26
CA PHE A 343 3.66 26.10 6.12
C PHE A 343 2.94 26.94 5.05
N SER A 344 1.70 26.56 4.72
CA SER A 344 0.87 27.23 3.71
C SER A 344 0.55 28.69 4.03
N ASN A 345 0.62 29.09 5.30
CA ASN A 345 0.53 30.48 5.75
C ASN A 345 1.80 31.31 5.49
N GLY A 346 2.85 30.71 4.92
CA GLY A 346 4.12 31.37 4.62
C GLY A 346 5.09 31.50 5.80
N ILE A 347 4.72 31.03 7.00
CA ILE A 347 5.53 31.10 8.22
C ILE A 347 6.38 29.82 8.34
N GLU A 348 7.59 29.96 8.88
CA GLU A 348 8.49 28.83 9.16
C GLU A 348 8.35 28.33 10.59
N TYR A 349 8.39 27.01 10.77
CA TYR A 349 8.25 26.35 12.06
C TYR A 349 9.34 25.30 12.26
N TYR A 350 9.77 25.13 13.50
CA TYR A 350 10.54 23.97 13.94
C TYR A 350 9.58 22.89 14.45
N GLU A 351 9.77 21.64 14.03
CA GLU A 351 9.08 20.51 14.67
C GLU A 351 9.78 20.12 15.98
N VAL A 352 8.99 19.91 17.02
CA VAL A 352 9.46 19.55 18.35
C VAL A 352 9.78 18.05 18.39
N VAL A 353 10.93 17.71 18.96
CA VAL A 353 11.42 16.33 19.10
C VAL A 353 11.26 15.89 20.54
N GLU A 354 10.40 14.91 20.77
CA GLU A 354 10.12 14.32 22.08
C GLU A 354 10.59 12.86 22.07
N ASN A 355 11.35 12.43 23.09
CA ASN A 355 11.90 11.08 23.20
C ASN A 355 12.63 10.58 21.94
N GLY A 356 13.34 11.49 21.25
CA GLY A 356 14.08 11.20 20.02
C GLY A 356 13.21 11.08 18.75
N LYS A 357 11.90 11.35 18.82
CA LYS A 357 10.98 11.27 17.69
C LYS A 357 10.33 12.62 17.39
N LEU A 358 9.99 12.84 16.12
CA LEU A 358 9.13 13.96 15.71
C LEU A 358 7.76 13.83 16.39
N SER A 359 7.32 14.89 17.06
CA SER A 359 6.11 14.87 17.90
C SER A 359 4.82 15.24 17.16
N GLY A 360 4.89 15.71 15.92
CA GLY A 360 3.76 16.34 15.22
C GLY A 360 3.39 17.73 15.76
N LYS A 361 4.11 18.24 16.76
CA LYS A 361 3.94 19.58 17.34
C LYS A 361 5.00 20.53 16.78
N PHE A 362 4.59 21.73 16.44
CA PHE A 362 5.43 22.74 15.80
C PHE A 362 5.49 24.04 16.59
N ILE A 363 6.64 24.70 16.59
CA ILE A 363 6.84 26.04 17.17
C ILE A 363 7.28 26.99 16.05
N ASN A 364 6.69 28.18 15.97
CA ASN A 364 7.09 29.21 15.00
C ASN A 364 8.57 29.58 15.21
N ALA A 365 9.36 29.56 14.14
CA ALA A 365 10.79 29.85 14.18
C ALA A 365 11.11 31.21 14.78
N ASP A 366 10.27 32.25 14.59
CA ASP A 366 10.46 33.58 15.17
C ASP A 366 10.39 33.59 16.71
N ASN A 367 9.73 32.59 17.33
CA ASN A 367 9.74 32.43 18.79
C ASN A 367 11.05 31.84 19.31
N ILE A 368 11.89 31.29 18.43
CA ILE A 368 13.15 30.61 18.74
C ILE A 368 14.37 31.43 18.26
N ASP A 369 14.38 31.82 16.99
CA ASP A 369 15.47 32.55 16.35
C ASP A 369 15.36 34.08 16.53
N GLY A 370 14.25 34.56 17.12
CA GLY A 370 14.02 35.98 17.41
C GLY A 370 14.97 36.56 18.46
N THR A 371 15.25 37.86 18.37
CA THR A 371 16.18 38.53 19.29
C THR A 371 15.60 38.70 20.71
N LYS A 372 16.48 38.80 21.70
CA LYS A 372 16.10 39.06 23.09
C LYS A 372 15.39 40.41 23.18
N ARG A 373 14.11 40.41 23.55
CA ARG A 373 13.42 41.63 23.98
C ARG A 373 13.96 41.99 25.37
N THR A 374 14.68 43.11 25.42
CA THR A 374 15.15 43.81 26.63
C THR A 374 13.98 44.27 27.47
#